data_AF-A0A838NPL1-F1
#
_entry.id   AF-A0A838NPL1-F1
#
_cell.length_a   1.000
_cell.length_b   1.000
_cell.length_c   1.000
_cell.angle_alpha   90.00
_cell.angle_beta   90.00
_cell.angle_gamma   90.00
#
_symmetry.space_group_name_H-M   'P 1'
#
loop_
_entity.id
_entity.type
_entity.pdbx_description
1 polymer ?
#
loop_
_entity_poly.entity_id
_entity_poly.type
_entity_poly.pdbx_seq_one_letter_code
_entity_poly.pdbx_strand_id
1 'polypeptide(L)'
;MFGCIRRLGCLVIFLVLAVLGWFNRDRLRAVYERYAGGGPTADSTIVRTPGGWEPITVDKAASGQRALESLSRRGGPAFANLTAGEAASYIFLAVAKQLPASSQDISSSVISDRLYVRANVALKDFGGGEVLGALGALLGERDTLQLGGTIHVLRPGVGEFQIKDVKIGSFPVPSPLIPRLISRIRRGEMPPGISPNALPMKMPEYIGDVRIASGRITVYKTTR
;
A
#
# COMPACT_ATOMS: atom_id res chain seq x y z
N MET A 1 -22.82 21.74 54.38
CA MET A 1 -23.30 20.35 54.19
C MET A 1 -23.57 20.06 52.70
N PHE A 2 -22.58 20.18 51.79
CA PHE A 2 -22.76 19.95 50.33
C PHE A 2 -21.92 18.78 49.77
N GLY A 3 -21.19 18.04 50.62
CA GLY A 3 -20.30 16.95 50.19
C GLY A 3 -21.01 15.66 49.76
N CYS A 4 -22.19 15.36 50.32
CA CYS A 4 -22.91 14.11 50.04
C CYS A 4 -23.63 14.13 48.69
N ILE A 5 -24.20 15.26 48.27
CA ILE A 5 -24.87 15.39 46.96
C ILE A 5 -23.87 15.27 45.80
N ARG A 6 -22.65 15.80 45.96
CA ARG A 6 -21.59 15.65 44.94
C ARG A 6 -21.14 14.20 44.78
N ARG A 7 -21.09 13.43 45.88
CA ARG A 7 -20.75 12.01 45.85
C ARG A 7 -21.88 11.16 45.26
N LEU A 8 -23.14 11.48 45.59
CA LEU A 8 -24.30 10.78 45.04
C LEU A 8 -24.44 11.02 43.53
N GLY A 9 -24.26 12.27 43.08
CA GLY A 9 -24.26 12.61 41.66
C GLY A 9 -23.14 11.92 40.87
N CYS A 10 -21.95 11.82 41.45
CA CYS A 10 -20.83 11.10 40.84
C CYS A 10 -21.13 9.61 40.69
N LEU A 11 -21.75 8.99 41.71
CA LEU A 11 -22.12 7.57 41.68
C LEU A 11 -23.17 7.28 40.60
N VAL A 12 -24.17 8.15 40.43
CA VAL A 12 -25.17 8.02 39.36
C VAL A 12 -24.52 8.12 37.98
N ILE A 13 -23.56 9.04 37.78
CA ILE A 13 -22.83 9.16 36.51
C ILE A 13 -22.04 7.89 36.19
N PHE A 14 -21.33 7.32 37.17
CA PHE A 14 -20.60 6.05 36.97
C PHE A 14 -21.54 4.90 36.61
N LEU A 15 -22.73 4.84 37.22
CA LEU A 15 -23.72 3.81 36.95
C LEU A 15 -24.29 3.95 35.53
N VAL A 16 -24.59 5.17 35.09
CA VAL A 16 -25.02 5.45 33.71
C VAL A 16 -23.93 5.09 32.69
N LEU A 17 -22.67 5.44 32.96
CA LEU A 17 -21.54 5.06 32.11
C LEU A 17 -21.34 3.54 32.05
N ALA A 18 -21.53 2.84 33.16
CA ALA A 18 -21.45 1.37 33.19
C ALA A 18 -22.56 0.72 32.35
N VAL A 19 -23.79 1.23 32.43
CA VAL A 19 -24.92 0.72 31.63
C VAL A 19 -24.71 1.02 30.14
N LEU A 20 -24.29 2.24 29.79
CA LEU A 20 -23.96 2.60 28.41
C LEU A 20 -22.80 1.76 27.86
N GLY A 21 -21.80 1.50 28.70
CA GLY A 21 -20.67 0.63 28.39
C GLY A 21 -21.07 -0.82 28.17
N TRP A 22 -22.02 -1.33 28.95
CA TRP A 22 -22.56 -2.67 28.80
C TRP A 22 -23.39 -2.82 27.51
N PHE A 23 -24.23 -1.84 27.20
CA PHE A 23 -25.08 -1.90 26.00
C PHE A 23 -24.28 -1.70 24.70
N ASN A 24 -23.21 -0.90 24.74
CA ASN A 24 -22.30 -0.71 23.61
C ASN A 24 -21.06 -1.60 23.71
N ARG A 25 -21.10 -2.69 24.49
CA ARG A 25 -19.94 -3.55 24.78
C ARG A 25 -19.22 -4.00 23.52
N ASP A 26 -19.94 -4.35 22.45
CA ASP A 26 -19.34 -4.84 21.21
C ASP A 26 -18.71 -3.70 20.37
N ARG A 27 -19.35 -2.51 20.33
CA ARG A 27 -18.76 -1.32 19.69
C ARG A 27 -17.56 -0.78 20.46
N LEU A 28 -17.61 -0.83 21.79
CA LEU A 28 -16.52 -0.40 22.66
C LEU A 28 -15.35 -1.38 22.61
N ARG A 29 -15.57 -2.69 22.45
CA ARG A 29 -14.50 -3.65 22.18
C ARG A 29 -13.77 -3.34 20.87
N ALA A 30 -14.49 -3.07 19.78
CA ALA A 30 -13.88 -2.70 18.50
C ALA A 30 -13.10 -1.38 18.54
N VAL A 31 -13.53 -0.43 19.39
CA VAL A 31 -12.80 0.82 19.64
C VAL A 31 -11.62 0.59 20.59
N TYR A 32 -11.78 -0.23 21.63
CA TYR A 32 -10.72 -0.56 22.58
C TYR A 32 -9.59 -1.35 21.91
N GLU A 33 -9.89 -2.30 21.03
CA GLU A 33 -8.89 -3.01 20.22
C GLU A 33 -8.15 -2.08 19.24
N ARG A 34 -8.75 -0.95 18.84
CA ARG A 34 -8.07 0.09 18.03
C ARG A 34 -7.13 0.98 18.85
N TYR A 35 -7.31 1.08 20.17
CA TYR A 35 -6.54 2.00 21.02
C TYR A 35 -5.63 1.30 22.06
N ALA A 36 -5.90 0.05 22.43
CA ALA A 36 -5.14 -0.74 23.39
C ALA A 36 -4.42 -1.90 22.66
N GLY A 37 -3.25 -1.63 22.11
CA GLY A 37 -2.40 -2.67 21.51
C GLY A 37 -1.96 -3.72 22.53
N GLY A 38 -2.33 -5.00 22.31
CA GLY A 38 -1.85 -6.18 23.02
C GLY A 38 -2.99 -7.20 23.25
N GLY A 39 -2.91 -8.48 22.86
CA GLY A 39 -1.77 -9.33 22.51
C GLY A 39 -2.22 -10.67 21.88
N PRO A 40 -1.58 -11.81 22.18
CA PRO A 40 -0.84 -12.59 21.19
C PRO A 40 -1.41 -14.01 20.93
N THR A 41 -1.18 -14.52 19.72
CA THR A 41 -0.99 -15.96 19.48
C THR A 41 0.19 -16.13 18.54
N ALA A 42 1.13 -16.95 18.97
CA ALA A 42 2.33 -17.30 18.26
C ALA A 42 2.00 -17.92 16.90
N ASP A 43 2.45 -17.26 15.83
CA ASP A 43 3.15 -17.94 14.74
C ASP A 43 3.84 -16.90 13.85
N SER A 44 5.16 -17.02 13.78
CA SER A 44 6.09 -16.54 12.74
C SER A 44 5.74 -15.25 11.96
N THR A 45 6.63 -14.25 12.12
CA THR A 45 6.92 -13.17 11.16
C THR A 45 5.72 -12.28 10.78
N ILE A 46 5.33 -11.39 11.69
CA ILE A 46 4.44 -10.26 11.39
C ILE A 46 5.11 -8.95 11.82
N VAL A 47 5.84 -8.32 10.90
CA VAL A 47 6.08 -6.87 10.98
C VAL A 47 4.78 -6.20 10.55
N ARG A 48 3.92 -5.85 11.51
CA ARG A 48 2.71 -5.04 11.32
C ARG A 48 3.00 -3.64 11.84
N THR A 49 3.15 -2.68 10.95
CA THR A 49 3.21 -1.26 11.33
C THR A 49 1.77 -0.73 11.46
N PRO A 50 1.32 -0.27 12.65
CA PRO A 50 -0.01 0.35 12.79
C PRO A 50 0.00 1.73 12.13
N GLY A 51 -0.89 1.97 11.16
CA GLY A 51 -0.96 3.24 10.41
C GLY A 51 -0.40 3.19 8.97
N GLY A 52 0.05 2.01 8.53
CA GLY A 52 -0.05 1.51 7.15
C GLY A 52 1.03 1.95 6.15
N TRP A 53 1.54 3.17 6.25
CA TRP A 53 2.50 3.69 5.27
C TRP A 53 3.94 3.44 5.69
N GLU A 54 4.62 2.62 4.89
CA GLU A 54 6.01 2.24 5.04
C GLU A 54 6.90 3.01 4.06
N PRO A 55 7.98 3.65 4.54
CA PRO A 55 8.91 4.34 3.65
C PRO A 55 9.61 3.33 2.74
N ILE A 56 9.84 3.75 1.49
CA ILE A 56 10.68 2.99 0.55
C ILE A 56 12.15 3.26 0.88
N THR A 57 12.90 2.21 1.20
CA THR A 57 14.30 2.30 1.63
C THR A 57 15.15 1.21 0.99
N VAL A 58 16.45 1.47 0.86
CA VAL A 58 17.41 0.49 0.32
C VAL A 58 17.46 -0.77 1.19
N ASP A 59 17.36 -0.62 2.51
CA ASP A 59 17.39 -1.74 3.46
C ASP A 59 16.17 -2.67 3.31
N LYS A 60 14.98 -2.09 3.09
CA LYS A 60 13.77 -2.86 2.81
C LYS A 60 13.83 -3.56 1.46
N ALA A 61 14.43 -2.94 0.45
CA ALA A 61 14.65 -3.60 -0.83
C ALA A 61 15.62 -4.78 -0.70
N ALA A 62 16.71 -4.62 0.04
CA ALA A 62 17.66 -5.70 0.30
C ALA A 62 17.00 -6.86 1.08
N SER A 63 16.14 -6.54 2.05
CA SER A 63 15.38 -7.54 2.82
C SER A 63 14.37 -8.28 1.94
N GLY A 64 13.60 -7.57 1.12
CA GLY A 64 12.69 -8.16 0.14
C GLY A 64 13.42 -9.00 -0.91
N GLN A 65 14.59 -8.56 -1.36
CA GLN A 65 15.44 -9.32 -2.27
C GLN A 65 15.91 -10.64 -1.66
N ARG A 66 16.38 -10.64 -0.41
CA ARG A 66 16.78 -11.88 0.29
C ARG A 66 15.62 -12.86 0.45
N ALA A 67 14.42 -12.34 0.73
CA ALA A 67 13.21 -13.16 0.80
C ALA A 67 12.88 -13.79 -0.56
N LEU A 68 12.99 -13.04 -1.67
CA LEU A 68 12.85 -13.56 -3.03
C LEU A 68 13.94 -14.57 -3.39
N GLU A 69 15.20 -14.28 -3.07
CA GLU A 69 16.33 -15.19 -3.31
C GLU A 69 16.16 -16.51 -2.58
N SER A 70 15.52 -16.52 -1.42
CA SER A 70 15.20 -17.77 -0.71
C SER A 70 14.30 -18.70 -1.53
N LEU A 71 13.38 -18.15 -2.35
CA LEU A 71 12.52 -18.91 -3.27
C LEU A 71 13.32 -19.60 -4.39
N SER A 72 14.41 -18.96 -4.83
CA SER A 72 15.25 -19.49 -5.92
C SER A 72 15.97 -20.79 -5.54
N ARG A 73 16.18 -21.04 -4.24
CA ARG A 73 16.89 -22.23 -3.76
C ARG A 73 16.09 -23.50 -4.09
N ARG A 74 16.78 -24.58 -4.49
CA ARG A 74 16.16 -25.85 -4.91
C ARG A 74 15.30 -26.48 -3.81
N GLY A 75 15.70 -26.35 -2.54
CA GLY A 75 14.92 -26.72 -1.35
C GLY A 75 14.35 -25.53 -0.57
N GLY A 76 14.20 -24.37 -1.23
CA GLY A 76 13.63 -23.16 -0.63
C GLY A 76 12.12 -23.24 -0.46
N PRO A 77 11.52 -22.30 0.30
CA PRO A 77 10.07 -22.26 0.49
C PRO A 77 9.33 -22.06 -0.84
N ALA A 78 8.10 -22.57 -0.92
CA ALA A 78 7.24 -22.41 -2.09
C ALA A 78 6.67 -20.99 -2.23
N PHE A 79 6.66 -20.22 -1.14
CA PHE A 79 6.17 -18.85 -1.09
C PHE A 79 6.97 -17.99 -0.10
N ALA A 80 7.02 -16.69 -0.35
CA ALA A 80 7.60 -15.70 0.56
C ALA A 80 6.56 -14.60 0.82
N ASN A 81 6.45 -14.18 2.07
CA ASN A 81 5.60 -13.06 2.45
C ASN A 81 6.45 -11.80 2.56
N LEU A 82 6.03 -10.74 1.88
CA LEU A 82 6.65 -9.43 1.89
C LEU A 82 5.71 -8.41 2.54
N THR A 83 6.31 -7.46 3.26
CA THR A 83 5.64 -6.23 3.67
C THR A 83 5.41 -5.30 2.47
N ALA A 84 4.55 -4.30 2.65
CA ALA A 84 4.31 -3.26 1.64
C ALA A 84 5.63 -2.57 1.27
N GLY A 85 6.41 -2.20 2.28
CA GLY A 85 7.70 -1.53 2.11
C GLY A 85 8.73 -2.40 1.43
N GLU A 86 8.83 -3.69 1.74
CA GLU A 86 9.81 -4.58 1.07
C GLU A 86 9.48 -4.81 -0.40
N ALA A 87 8.23 -5.15 -0.72
CA ALA A 87 7.80 -5.37 -2.10
C ALA A 87 7.91 -4.08 -2.90
N ALA A 88 7.38 -2.97 -2.38
CA ALA A 88 7.46 -1.68 -3.05
C ALA A 88 8.92 -1.23 -3.19
N SER A 89 9.78 -1.37 -2.18
CA SER A 89 11.18 -0.95 -2.30
C SER A 89 11.95 -1.76 -3.33
N TYR A 90 11.72 -3.08 -3.41
CA TYR A 90 12.32 -3.94 -4.43
C TYR A 90 11.87 -3.53 -5.84
N ILE A 91 10.56 -3.40 -6.05
CA ILE A 91 9.96 -3.03 -7.33
C ILE A 91 10.38 -1.62 -7.74
N PHE A 92 10.25 -0.67 -6.83
CA PHE A 92 10.49 0.74 -7.10
C PHE A 92 11.96 1.10 -7.16
N LEU A 93 12.91 0.40 -6.54
CA LEU A 93 14.33 0.65 -6.83
C LEU A 93 14.72 0.12 -8.22
N ALA A 94 14.12 -0.99 -8.68
CA ALA A 94 14.30 -1.46 -10.04
C ALA A 94 13.67 -0.51 -11.07
N VAL A 95 12.52 0.09 -10.74
CA VAL A 95 11.75 1.03 -11.58
C VAL A 95 12.15 2.50 -11.33
N ALA A 96 12.88 2.85 -10.27
CA ALA A 96 13.25 4.24 -9.91
C ALA A 96 14.06 4.91 -11.02
N LYS A 97 14.83 4.13 -11.79
CA LYS A 97 15.51 4.62 -13.00
C LYS A 97 14.53 5.13 -14.07
N GLN A 98 13.28 4.70 -14.03
CA GLN A 98 12.21 5.08 -14.96
C GLN A 98 11.27 6.15 -14.40
N LEU A 99 11.29 6.42 -13.09
CA LEU A 99 10.43 7.44 -12.49
C LEU A 99 10.96 8.86 -12.74
N PRO A 100 10.08 9.88 -12.79
CA PRO A 100 10.51 11.27 -12.83
C PRO A 100 11.36 11.62 -11.61
N ALA A 101 12.46 12.37 -11.85
CA ALA A 101 13.41 12.79 -10.83
C ALA A 101 12.78 13.68 -9.73
N SER A 102 11.54 14.12 -9.92
CA SER A 102 10.80 14.95 -8.97
C SER A 102 10.17 14.18 -7.81
N SER A 103 10.24 12.85 -7.77
CA SER A 103 9.55 12.03 -6.74
C SER A 103 10.25 12.12 -5.38
N GLN A 104 9.56 12.66 -4.37
CA GLN A 104 10.02 12.79 -2.98
C GLN A 104 9.05 12.05 -2.03
N ASP A 105 9.51 11.70 -0.83
CA ASP A 105 8.71 11.07 0.25
C ASP A 105 7.93 9.81 -0.16
N ILE A 106 8.60 8.92 -0.90
CA ILE A 106 7.97 7.71 -1.43
C ILE A 106 7.66 6.74 -0.28
N SER A 107 6.37 6.46 -0.08
CA SER A 107 5.88 5.50 0.91
C SER A 107 4.94 4.49 0.25
N SER A 108 4.74 3.34 0.88
CA SER A 108 3.89 2.27 0.39
C SER A 108 3.04 1.67 1.51
N SER A 109 1.83 1.23 1.19
CA SER A 109 0.92 0.60 2.14
C SER A 109 0.12 -0.47 1.40
N VAL A 110 -0.17 -1.60 2.04
CA VAL A 110 -1.19 -2.51 1.54
C VAL A 110 -2.51 -2.14 2.21
N ILE A 111 -3.51 -1.78 1.43
CA ILE A 111 -4.86 -1.46 1.91
C ILE A 111 -5.81 -2.44 1.23
N SER A 112 -6.50 -3.24 2.05
CA SER A 112 -7.36 -4.35 1.60
C SER A 112 -6.59 -5.40 0.80
N ASP A 113 -6.72 -5.38 -0.53
CA ASP A 113 -6.18 -6.32 -1.52
C ASP A 113 -5.27 -5.60 -2.55
N ARG A 114 -4.87 -4.36 -2.27
CA ARG A 114 -4.11 -3.52 -3.19
C ARG A 114 -2.86 -2.95 -2.54
N LEU A 115 -1.80 -2.88 -3.34
CA LEU A 115 -0.61 -2.11 -2.99
C LEU A 115 -0.85 -0.66 -3.39
N TYR A 116 -0.80 0.22 -2.41
CA TYR A 116 -0.80 1.66 -2.58
C TYR A 116 0.61 2.20 -2.43
N VAL A 117 1.00 3.08 -3.33
CA VAL A 117 2.25 3.83 -3.27
C VAL A 117 1.92 5.30 -3.35
N ARG A 118 2.49 6.10 -2.45
CA ARG A 118 2.36 7.55 -2.45
C ARG A 118 3.72 8.20 -2.61
N ALA A 119 3.76 9.32 -3.34
CA ALA A 119 4.94 10.15 -3.50
C ALA A 119 4.54 11.61 -3.74
N ASN A 120 5.37 12.54 -3.31
CA ASN A 120 5.25 13.95 -3.68
C ASN A 120 5.93 14.17 -5.03
N VAL A 121 5.18 14.61 -6.03
CA VAL A 121 5.66 14.75 -7.41
C VAL A 121 5.30 16.11 -7.99
N ALA A 122 6.10 16.57 -8.97
CA ALA A 122 5.74 17.75 -9.75
C ALA A 122 4.68 17.37 -10.80
N LEU A 123 3.55 18.09 -10.85
CA LEU A 123 2.44 17.72 -11.73
C LEU A 123 2.78 17.80 -13.22
N LYS A 124 3.75 18.62 -13.59
CA LYS A 124 4.27 18.72 -14.96
C LYS A 124 4.79 17.39 -15.51
N ASP A 125 5.32 16.52 -14.64
CA ASP A 125 5.84 15.21 -15.04
C ASP A 125 4.73 14.19 -15.35
N PHE A 126 3.49 14.51 -14.97
CA PHE A 126 2.30 13.66 -15.10
C PHE A 126 1.31 14.22 -16.13
N GLY A 127 1.79 15.11 -17.02
CA GLY A 127 1.00 15.72 -18.10
C GLY A 127 0.32 17.04 -17.71
N GLY A 128 0.57 17.57 -16.51
CA GLY A 128 0.12 18.90 -16.09
C GLY A 128 -1.37 19.16 -16.34
N GLY A 129 -1.71 20.40 -16.69
CA GLY A 129 -3.09 20.80 -16.99
C GLY A 129 -3.70 20.12 -18.23
N GLU A 130 -2.89 19.60 -19.15
CA GLU A 130 -3.37 18.96 -20.39
C GLU A 130 -4.11 17.63 -20.10
N VAL A 131 -3.57 16.81 -19.18
CA VAL A 131 -4.17 15.52 -18.82
C VAL A 131 -5.11 15.64 -17.63
N LEU A 132 -4.80 16.53 -16.69
CA LEU A 132 -5.61 16.74 -15.49
C LEU A 132 -6.80 17.66 -15.74
N GLY A 133 -6.84 18.39 -16.86
CA GLY A 133 -7.90 19.30 -17.22
C GLY A 133 -8.19 20.31 -16.10
N ALA A 134 -9.46 20.43 -15.72
CA ALA A 134 -9.90 21.31 -14.63
C ALA A 134 -9.25 20.98 -13.27
N LEU A 135 -8.83 19.73 -13.03
CA LEU A 135 -8.12 19.36 -11.80
C LEU A 135 -6.75 20.03 -11.73
N GLY A 136 -6.07 20.21 -12.87
CA GLY A 136 -4.76 20.86 -12.92
C GLY A 136 -4.77 22.32 -12.46
N ALA A 137 -5.92 23.00 -12.53
CA ALA A 137 -6.07 24.38 -12.06
C ALA A 137 -6.29 24.48 -10.53
N LEU A 138 -6.71 23.39 -9.88
CA LEU A 138 -6.95 23.33 -8.44
C LEU A 138 -5.75 22.77 -7.65
N LEU A 139 -4.82 22.13 -8.35
CA LEU A 139 -3.65 21.50 -7.76
C LEU A 139 -2.43 22.45 -7.82
N GLY A 140 -1.54 22.35 -6.85
CA GLY A 140 -0.31 23.14 -6.82
C GLY A 140 0.74 22.68 -7.83
N GLU A 141 1.89 23.36 -7.91
CA GLU A 141 3.00 22.90 -8.79
C GLU A 141 3.47 21.47 -8.43
N ARG A 142 3.40 21.14 -7.13
CA ARG A 142 3.73 19.83 -6.57
C ARG A 142 2.57 19.33 -5.72
N ASP A 143 2.26 18.05 -5.86
CA ASP A 143 1.21 17.42 -5.07
C ASP A 143 1.52 15.96 -4.76
N THR A 144 0.77 15.39 -3.81
CA THR A 144 0.86 13.99 -3.42
C THR A 144 0.14 13.12 -4.43
N LEU A 145 0.89 12.34 -5.20
CA LEU A 145 0.35 11.28 -6.04
C LEU A 145 0.25 9.99 -5.23
N GLN A 146 -0.91 9.34 -5.27
CA GLN A 146 -1.14 8.02 -4.73
C GLN A 146 -1.64 7.09 -5.86
N LEU A 147 -0.93 5.98 -6.06
CA LEU A 147 -1.23 4.93 -7.03
C LEU A 147 -1.61 3.66 -6.28
N GLY A 148 -2.81 3.13 -6.53
CA GLY A 148 -3.30 1.88 -5.99
C GLY A 148 -3.46 0.84 -7.08
N GLY A 149 -2.92 -0.36 -6.88
CA GLY A 149 -2.95 -1.39 -7.90
C GLY A 149 -2.71 -2.81 -7.40
N THR A 150 -2.82 -3.74 -8.34
CA THR A 150 -2.53 -5.16 -8.16
C THR A 150 -1.29 -5.54 -8.97
N ILE A 151 -0.63 -6.61 -8.55
CA ILE A 151 0.55 -7.14 -9.24
C ILE A 151 0.11 -8.43 -9.94
N HIS A 152 0.38 -8.55 -11.23
CA HIS A 152 0.11 -9.74 -12.01
C HIS A 152 1.40 -10.24 -12.67
N VAL A 153 1.61 -11.57 -12.62
CA VAL A 153 2.69 -12.22 -13.36
C VAL A 153 2.12 -12.63 -14.72
N LEU A 154 2.64 -12.06 -15.81
CA LEU A 154 2.17 -12.40 -17.15
C LEU A 154 2.87 -13.65 -17.68
N ARG A 155 4.17 -13.73 -17.44
CA ARG A 155 5.04 -14.84 -17.85
C ARG A 155 6.34 -14.80 -17.05
N PRO A 156 7.11 -15.91 -17.01
CA PRO A 156 8.42 -15.90 -16.37
C PRO A 156 9.27 -14.73 -16.89
N GLY A 157 9.79 -13.91 -15.98
CA GLY A 157 10.58 -12.72 -16.36
C GLY A 157 9.79 -11.40 -16.45
N VAL A 158 8.47 -11.46 -16.64
CA VAL A 158 7.63 -10.28 -16.93
C VAL A 158 6.37 -10.27 -16.09
N GLY A 159 6.25 -9.23 -15.26
CA GLY A 159 5.01 -8.91 -14.57
C GLY A 159 4.48 -7.54 -14.97
N GLU A 160 3.31 -7.22 -14.45
CA GLU A 160 2.69 -5.91 -14.57
C GLU A 160 2.15 -5.42 -13.21
N PHE A 161 2.32 -4.13 -12.93
CA PHE A 161 1.62 -3.46 -11.84
C PHE A 161 0.40 -2.74 -12.43
N GLN A 162 -0.77 -3.37 -12.30
CA GLN A 162 -2.01 -2.86 -12.87
C GLN A 162 -2.63 -1.83 -11.93
N ILE A 163 -2.67 -0.59 -12.39
CA ILE A 163 -3.14 0.55 -11.60
C ILE A 163 -4.66 0.62 -11.73
N LYS A 164 -5.34 0.55 -10.59
CA LYS A 164 -6.80 0.59 -10.48
C LYS A 164 -7.29 1.92 -9.93
N ASP A 165 -6.54 2.49 -8.98
CA ASP A 165 -6.87 3.74 -8.31
C ASP A 165 -5.73 4.73 -8.47
N VAL A 166 -6.06 5.98 -8.77
CA VAL A 166 -5.12 7.09 -8.76
C VAL A 166 -5.75 8.25 -8.01
N LYS A 167 -4.98 8.88 -7.12
CA LYS A 167 -5.38 10.06 -6.37
C LYS A 167 -4.26 11.09 -6.44
N ILE A 168 -4.60 12.34 -6.68
CA ILE A 168 -3.66 13.46 -6.72
C ILE A 168 -4.14 14.49 -5.71
N GLY A 169 -3.31 14.77 -4.71
CA GLY A 169 -3.70 15.53 -3.53
C GLY A 169 -4.91 14.92 -2.85
N SER A 170 -6.02 15.65 -2.82
CA SER A 170 -7.29 15.18 -2.27
C SER A 170 -8.25 14.60 -3.31
N PHE A 171 -7.92 14.68 -4.60
CA PHE A 171 -8.85 14.38 -5.70
C PHE A 171 -8.60 12.99 -6.29
N PRO A 172 -9.61 12.10 -6.30
CA PRO A 172 -9.52 10.85 -7.05
C PRO A 172 -9.56 11.15 -8.55
N VAL A 173 -8.67 10.51 -9.30
CA VAL A 173 -8.66 10.62 -10.77
C VAL A 173 -9.71 9.67 -11.34
N PRO A 174 -10.59 10.14 -12.25
CA PRO A 174 -11.53 9.29 -12.94
C PRO A 174 -10.86 8.14 -13.70
N SER A 175 -11.39 6.92 -13.58
CA SER A 175 -10.83 5.72 -14.23
C SER A 175 -10.53 5.85 -15.73
N PRO A 176 -11.34 6.58 -16.54
CA PRO A 176 -11.03 6.78 -17.97
C PRO A 176 -9.75 7.60 -18.24
N LEU A 177 -9.30 8.40 -17.29
CA LEU A 177 -8.08 9.21 -17.42
C LEU A 177 -6.82 8.45 -16.98
N ILE A 178 -6.96 7.38 -16.19
CA ILE A 178 -5.82 6.60 -15.68
C ILE A 178 -4.93 6.10 -16.82
N PRO A 179 -5.42 5.44 -17.90
CA PRO A 179 -4.55 4.97 -18.98
C PRO A 179 -3.74 6.09 -19.65
N ARG A 180 -4.32 7.30 -19.78
CA ARG A 180 -3.65 8.48 -20.36
C ARG A 180 -2.56 9.03 -19.45
N LEU A 181 -2.75 8.99 -18.14
CA LEU A 181 -1.71 9.34 -17.17
C LEU A 181 -0.58 8.31 -17.18
N ILE A 182 -0.92 7.03 -17.12
CA ILE A 182 0.08 5.95 -17.07
C ILE A 182 0.93 5.93 -18.33
N SER A 183 0.36 6.20 -19.52
CA SER A 183 1.12 6.26 -20.77
C SER A 183 2.17 7.38 -20.79
N ARG A 184 1.94 8.50 -20.06
CA ARG A 184 2.92 9.59 -19.92
C ARG A 184 4.02 9.29 -18.90
N ILE A 185 3.68 8.59 -17.82
CA ILE A 185 4.63 8.21 -16.76
C ILE A 185 5.53 7.07 -17.23
N ARG A 186 4.97 6.13 -17.99
CA ARG A 186 5.67 4.94 -18.46
C ARG A 186 6.84 5.35 -19.35
N ARG A 187 8.05 4.95 -18.95
CA ARG A 187 9.27 5.10 -19.76
C ARG A 187 9.75 3.73 -20.21
N GLY A 188 10.02 3.59 -21.51
CA GLY A 188 10.53 2.36 -22.12
C GLY A 188 9.51 1.63 -22.97
N GLU A 189 9.98 0.58 -23.64
CA GLU A 189 9.16 -0.26 -24.50
C GLU A 189 8.15 -1.07 -23.70
N MET A 190 6.97 -1.28 -24.29
CA MET A 190 5.90 -2.06 -23.69
C MET A 190 6.02 -3.50 -24.16
N PRO A 191 6.32 -4.47 -23.27
CA PRO A 191 6.19 -5.87 -23.60
C PRO A 191 4.78 -6.19 -24.13
N PRO A 192 4.65 -7.09 -25.11
CA PRO A 192 3.35 -7.52 -25.60
C PRO A 192 2.54 -8.17 -24.47
N GLY A 193 1.24 -7.86 -24.43
CA GLY A 193 0.29 -8.43 -23.46
C GLY A 193 0.05 -7.63 -22.18
N ILE A 194 0.69 -6.47 -22.00
CA ILE A 194 0.51 -5.61 -20.81
C ILE A 194 -0.77 -4.77 -20.94
N SER A 195 -1.48 -4.57 -19.82
CA SER A 195 -2.66 -3.72 -19.76
C SER A 195 -2.34 -2.23 -20.02
N PRO A 196 -3.22 -1.45 -20.68
CA PRO A 196 -2.98 -0.02 -20.96
C PRO A 196 -2.78 0.85 -19.70
N ASN A 197 -3.36 0.44 -18.57
CA ASN A 197 -3.26 1.07 -17.26
C ASN A 197 -2.25 0.35 -16.33
N ALA A 198 -1.30 -0.41 -16.88
CA ALA A 198 -0.29 -1.09 -16.11
C ALA A 198 1.14 -0.60 -16.40
N LEU A 199 1.97 -0.67 -15.37
CA LEU A 199 3.41 -0.43 -15.47
C LEU A 199 4.16 -1.76 -15.66
N PRO A 200 4.98 -1.90 -16.71
CA PRO A 200 5.81 -3.09 -16.91
C PRO A 200 6.82 -3.23 -15.77
N MET A 201 7.02 -4.45 -15.30
CA MET A 201 8.04 -4.74 -14.29
C MET A 201 8.79 -6.02 -14.63
N LYS A 202 10.12 -5.96 -14.50
CA LYS A 202 10.97 -7.14 -14.59
C LYS A 202 10.84 -7.92 -13.29
N MET A 203 10.47 -9.19 -13.40
CA MET A 203 10.40 -10.11 -12.27
C MET A 203 11.40 -11.25 -12.48
N PRO A 204 12.01 -11.80 -11.43
CA PRO A 204 12.78 -13.02 -11.56
C PRO A 204 11.96 -14.18 -12.15
N GLU A 205 12.55 -14.98 -13.03
CA GLU A 205 11.86 -16.08 -13.73
C GLU A 205 11.36 -17.20 -12.82
N TYR A 206 11.93 -17.31 -11.61
CA TYR A 206 11.48 -18.26 -10.60
C TYR A 206 10.19 -17.85 -9.89
N ILE A 207 9.63 -16.67 -10.16
CA ILE A 207 8.34 -16.21 -9.62
C ILE A 207 7.22 -16.65 -10.57
N GLY A 208 6.22 -17.35 -10.02
CA GLY A 208 5.07 -17.85 -10.76
C GLY A 208 3.77 -17.06 -10.52
N ASP A 209 3.54 -16.58 -9.30
CA ASP A 209 2.32 -15.83 -8.94
C ASP A 209 2.62 -14.82 -7.83
N VAL A 210 1.82 -13.76 -7.75
CA VAL A 210 1.88 -12.76 -6.67
C VAL A 210 0.44 -12.48 -6.21
N ARG A 211 0.20 -12.64 -4.92
CA ARG A 211 -1.10 -12.37 -4.31
C ARG A 211 -1.01 -11.30 -3.25
N ILE A 212 -1.96 -10.38 -3.28
CA ILE A 212 -2.09 -9.33 -2.26
C ILE A 212 -3.36 -9.64 -1.47
N ALA A 213 -3.19 -10.02 -0.20
CA ALA A 213 -4.31 -10.37 0.67
C ALA A 213 -3.94 -10.11 2.13
N SER A 214 -4.94 -9.79 2.95
CA SER A 214 -4.79 -9.64 4.40
C SER A 214 -3.68 -8.66 4.83
N GLY A 215 -3.46 -7.60 4.03
CA GLY A 215 -2.41 -6.61 4.30
C GLY A 215 -0.99 -7.07 3.96
N ARG A 216 -0.83 -8.13 3.17
CA ARG A 216 0.47 -8.73 2.82
C ARG A 216 0.57 -9.02 1.33
N ILE A 217 1.81 -9.13 0.85
CA ILE A 217 2.12 -9.53 -0.51
C ILE A 217 2.81 -10.90 -0.43
N THR A 218 2.15 -11.93 -0.94
CA THR A 218 2.69 -13.29 -1.00
C THR A 218 3.16 -13.56 -2.42
N VAL A 219 4.44 -13.89 -2.54
CA VAL A 219 5.09 -14.23 -3.82
C VAL A 219 5.27 -15.73 -3.87
N TYR A 220 4.78 -16.37 -4.93
CA TYR A 220 4.87 -17.81 -5.13
C TYR A 220 5.96 -18.15 -6.12
N LYS A 221 6.68 -19.23 -5.81
CA LYS A 221 7.66 -19.82 -6.71
C LYS A 221 6.95 -20.50 -7.88
N THR A 222 7.55 -20.44 -9.06
CA THR A 222 7.13 -21.22 -10.23
C THR A 222 7.33 -22.72 -9.96
N THR A 223 6.31 -23.52 -10.25
CA THR A 223 6.41 -24.98 -10.24
C THR A 223 6.96 -25.41 -11.60
N ARG A 224 8.27 -25.60 -11.70
CA ARG A 224 8.92 -26.15 -12.89
C ARG A 224 9.66 -27.43 -12.53
#